data_AF-A0A936GK92-F1
#
_entry.id   AF-A0A936GK92-F1
#
_cell.length_a   1.000
_cell.length_b   1.000
_cell.length_c   1.000
_cell.angle_alpha   90.00
_cell.angle_beta   90.00
_cell.angle_gamma   90.00
#
_symmetry.space_group_name_H-M   'P 1'
#
loop_
_entity.id
_entity.type
_entity.pdbx_description
1 polymer ?
#
loop_
_entity_poly.entity_id
_entity_poly.type
_entity_poly.pdbx_seq_one_letter_code
_entity_poly.pdbx_strand_id
1 'polypeptide(L)'
;MEISSKKLERTSRIVYFVISLLLCLFLILLTNKLIEDIDTLKVQPEWSSFEDNTVSQKINKDIATQNNKLALLTNKRLQIEKTISIAQQNRESEKESFDNWLKTRKIVGSPENDIEVLERARKIDDLLNIEQQWQKELAAIDDSIAIQNNTITVSYQKIDAERSKTDELYYSAMKKYDTSVFFLRLLFVSPILFLGIWFAVKFRKNKYWPLFRGFSFYSLYAFFFGLVPYPS
;
A
#
# COMPACT_ATOMS: atom_id res chain seq x y z
N MET A 1 -38.62 22.85 -65.81
CA MET A 1 -37.56 23.05 -64.79
C MET A 1 -37.84 22.07 -63.65
N GLU A 2 -37.66 20.76 -63.90
CA GLU A 2 -37.90 19.68 -62.92
C GLU A 2 -36.62 19.41 -62.12
N ILE A 3 -36.12 20.42 -61.43
CA ILE A 3 -35.08 20.18 -60.44
C ILE A 3 -35.81 19.82 -59.15
N SER A 4 -35.54 18.61 -58.65
CA SER A 4 -35.45 18.33 -57.22
C SER A 4 -36.70 17.90 -56.43
N SER A 5 -37.66 17.12 -56.95
CA SER A 5 -38.57 16.39 -56.02
C SER A 5 -37.82 15.31 -55.23
N LYS A 6 -37.12 14.41 -55.94
CA LYS A 6 -36.23 13.39 -55.33
C LYS A 6 -35.10 13.97 -54.49
N LYS A 7 -34.54 15.13 -54.89
CA LYS A 7 -33.49 15.81 -54.12
C LYS A 7 -34.08 16.50 -52.87
N LEU A 8 -35.29 17.10 -52.92
CA LEU A 8 -35.97 17.65 -51.71
C LEU A 8 -36.29 16.56 -50.68
N GLU A 9 -36.81 15.41 -51.13
CA GLU A 9 -37.12 14.28 -50.25
C GLU A 9 -35.85 13.73 -49.58
N ARG A 10 -34.73 13.71 -50.31
CA ARG A 10 -33.44 13.28 -49.78
C ARG A 10 -32.88 14.30 -48.77
N THR A 11 -32.95 15.59 -49.07
CA THR A 11 -32.47 16.66 -48.17
C THR A 11 -33.31 16.75 -46.91
N SER A 12 -34.65 16.66 -47.00
CA SER A 12 -35.53 16.66 -45.83
C SER A 12 -35.30 15.45 -44.92
N ARG A 13 -35.06 14.26 -45.48
CA ARG A 13 -34.68 13.07 -44.72
C ARG A 13 -33.35 13.25 -43.98
N ILE A 14 -32.36 13.90 -44.60
CA ILE A 14 -31.07 14.24 -43.97
C ILE A 14 -31.28 15.24 -42.83
N VAL A 15 -32.06 16.30 -43.06
CA VAL A 15 -32.37 17.32 -42.03
C VAL A 15 -33.05 16.67 -40.81
N TYR A 16 -34.06 15.82 -41.03
CA TYR A 16 -34.72 15.08 -39.95
C TYR A 16 -33.77 14.12 -39.21
N PHE A 17 -32.85 13.49 -39.92
CA PHE A 17 -31.82 12.67 -39.30
C PHE A 17 -30.90 13.50 -38.41
N VAL A 18 -30.44 14.66 -38.88
CA VAL A 18 -29.57 15.59 -38.13
C VAL A 18 -30.30 16.13 -36.90
N ILE A 19 -31.56 16.57 -37.03
CA ILE A 19 -32.36 17.05 -35.89
C ILE A 19 -32.49 15.96 -34.82
N SER A 20 -32.77 14.73 -35.24
CA SER A 20 -32.88 13.57 -34.36
C SER A 20 -31.54 13.25 -33.66
N LEU A 21 -30.42 13.39 -34.35
CA LEU A 21 -29.08 13.20 -33.80
C LEU A 21 -28.73 14.30 -32.78
N LEU A 22 -28.98 15.57 -33.12
CA LEU A 22 -28.73 16.71 -32.24
C LEU A 22 -29.56 16.62 -30.97
N LEU A 23 -30.85 16.26 -31.08
CA LEU A 23 -31.71 16.02 -29.92
C LEU A 23 -31.15 14.90 -29.04
N CYS A 24 -30.72 13.79 -29.65
CA CYS A 24 -30.13 12.67 -28.93
C CYS A 24 -28.88 13.11 -28.14
N LEU A 25 -27.92 13.76 -28.81
CA LEU A 25 -26.71 14.28 -28.16
C LEU A 25 -27.02 15.27 -27.04
N PHE A 26 -27.97 16.17 -27.26
CA PHE A 26 -28.40 17.12 -26.23
C PHE A 26 -28.95 16.42 -24.99
N LEU A 27 -29.83 15.42 -25.16
CA LEU A 27 -30.40 14.66 -24.05
C LEU A 27 -29.34 13.82 -23.32
N ILE A 28 -28.36 13.28 -24.05
CA ILE A 28 -27.21 12.58 -23.44
C ILE A 28 -26.43 13.52 -22.51
N LEU A 29 -26.07 14.71 -23.01
CA LEU A 29 -25.32 15.70 -22.21
C LEU A 29 -26.11 16.15 -20.98
N LEU A 30 -27.42 16.38 -21.13
CA LEU A 30 -28.30 16.79 -20.04
C LEU A 30 -28.41 15.70 -18.96
N THR A 31 -28.61 14.46 -19.38
CA THR A 31 -28.82 13.33 -18.46
C THR A 31 -27.55 12.96 -17.73
N ASN A 32 -26.38 13.05 -18.35
CA ASN A 32 -25.10 12.82 -17.65
C ASN A 32 -24.96 13.76 -16.45
N LYS A 33 -25.22 15.05 -16.65
CA LYS A 33 -25.18 16.04 -15.56
C LYS A 33 -26.21 15.77 -14.46
N LEU A 34 -27.41 15.32 -14.86
CA LEU A 34 -28.47 15.02 -13.91
C LEU A 34 -28.21 13.73 -13.12
N ILE A 35 -27.49 12.75 -13.70
CA ILE A 35 -27.06 11.53 -13.02
C ILE A 35 -25.93 11.82 -12.01
N GLU A 36 -25.01 12.74 -12.31
CA GLU A 36 -23.99 13.20 -11.35
C GLU A 36 -24.63 13.75 -10.07
N ASP A 37 -25.70 14.53 -10.19
CA ASP A 37 -26.44 15.05 -9.03
C ASP A 37 -27.13 13.93 -8.23
N ILE A 38 -27.58 12.85 -8.89
CA ILE A 38 -28.19 11.69 -8.21
C ILE A 38 -27.17 10.95 -7.34
N ASP A 39 -25.91 10.89 -7.77
CA ASP A 39 -24.84 10.22 -7.02
C ASP A 39 -24.56 10.94 -5.69
N THR A 40 -24.74 12.26 -5.62
CA THR A 40 -24.54 13.05 -4.38
C THR A 40 -25.57 12.76 -3.28
N LEU A 41 -26.68 12.09 -3.60
CA LEU A 41 -27.73 11.75 -2.64
C LEU A 41 -27.27 10.70 -1.60
N LYS A 42 -26.21 9.95 -1.89
CA LYS A 42 -25.57 9.05 -0.92
C LYS A 42 -24.15 9.53 -0.67
N VAL A 43 -23.75 9.57 0.60
CA VAL A 43 -22.37 9.84 0.99
C VAL A 43 -21.52 8.65 0.59
N GLN A 44 -20.50 8.89 -0.24
CA GLN A 44 -19.52 7.88 -0.61
C GLN A 44 -18.74 7.45 0.65
N PRO A 45 -18.62 6.14 0.92
CA PRO A 45 -17.80 5.66 2.03
C PRO A 45 -16.36 6.13 1.88
N GLU A 46 -15.81 6.76 2.91
CA GLU A 46 -14.41 7.20 2.93
C GLU A 46 -13.58 6.17 3.69
N TRP A 47 -12.42 5.78 3.16
CA TRP A 47 -11.54 4.80 3.81
C TRP A 47 -11.14 5.21 5.24
N SER A 48 -10.85 6.50 5.45
CA SER A 48 -10.48 7.07 6.76
C SER A 48 -11.55 6.90 7.84
N SER A 49 -12.83 6.76 7.45
CA SER A 49 -13.95 6.56 8.38
C SER A 49 -13.97 5.16 9.01
N PHE A 50 -13.24 4.20 8.40
CA PHE A 50 -13.11 2.84 8.88
C PHE A 50 -11.80 2.60 9.67
N GLU A 51 -10.84 3.52 9.60
CA GLU A 51 -9.56 3.41 10.30
C GLU A 51 -9.70 3.81 11.78
N ASP A 52 -9.29 2.91 12.68
CA ASP A 52 -9.10 3.27 14.09
C ASP A 52 -7.74 3.95 14.28
N ASN A 53 -7.76 5.28 14.09
CA ASN A 53 -6.61 6.14 14.29
C ASN A 53 -5.98 6.00 15.70
N THR A 54 -6.75 5.63 16.72
CA THR A 54 -6.23 5.50 18.09
C THR A 54 -5.38 4.25 18.25
N VAL A 55 -5.81 3.14 17.64
CA VAL A 55 -5.07 1.87 17.63
C VAL A 55 -3.79 2.01 16.81
N SER A 56 -3.86 2.59 15.61
CA SER A 56 -2.69 2.86 14.76
C SER A 56 -1.65 3.72 15.49
N GLN A 57 -2.09 4.80 16.16
CA GLN A 57 -1.20 5.66 16.94
C GLN A 57 -0.54 4.93 18.11
N LYS A 58 -1.27 4.06 18.82
CA LYS A 58 -0.71 3.28 19.92
C LYS A 58 0.38 2.33 19.43
N ILE A 59 0.13 1.59 18.36
CA ILE A 59 1.11 0.66 17.80
C ILE A 59 2.35 1.40 17.29
N ASN A 60 2.17 2.55 16.64
CA ASN A 60 3.29 3.39 16.18
C ASN A 60 4.14 3.91 17.35
N LYS A 61 3.52 4.31 18.46
CA LYS A 61 4.26 4.70 19.69
C LYS A 61 5.03 3.52 20.30
N ASP A 62 4.43 2.33 20.30
CA ASP A 62 5.10 1.12 20.77
C ASP A 62 6.32 0.80 19.89
N ILE A 63 6.17 0.84 18.56
CA ILE A 63 7.28 0.65 17.60
C ILE A 63 8.40 1.67 17.83
N ALA A 64 8.07 2.95 18.04
CA ALA A 64 9.06 3.98 18.32
C ALA A 64 9.86 3.65 19.61
N THR A 65 9.16 3.20 20.66
CA THR A 65 9.79 2.73 21.91
C THR A 65 10.71 1.55 21.65
N GLN A 66 10.26 0.56 20.87
CA GLN A 66 11.06 -0.62 20.55
C GLN A 66 12.30 -0.28 19.69
N ASN A 67 12.19 0.67 18.76
CA ASN A 67 13.31 1.14 17.95
C ASN A 67 14.36 1.87 18.79
N ASN A 68 13.94 2.68 19.75
CA ASN A 68 14.87 3.32 20.70
C ASN A 68 15.65 2.27 21.50
N LYS A 69 14.96 1.23 21.98
CA LYS A 69 15.62 0.11 22.69
C LYS A 69 16.59 -0.65 21.78
N LEU A 70 16.23 -0.90 20.53
CA LEU A 70 17.10 -1.52 19.54
C LEU A 70 18.36 -0.67 19.27
N ALA A 71 18.21 0.65 19.18
CA ALA A 71 19.35 1.56 19.00
C ALA A 71 20.31 1.50 20.21
N LEU A 72 19.78 1.45 21.43
CA LEU A 72 20.61 1.28 22.65
C LEU A 72 21.36 -0.06 22.65
N LEU A 73 20.70 -1.16 22.28
CA LEU A 73 21.33 -2.47 22.18
C LEU A 73 22.41 -2.50 21.09
N THR A 74 22.15 -1.89 19.94
CA THR A 74 23.12 -1.80 18.83
C THR A 74 24.34 -0.99 19.24
N ASN A 75 24.15 0.13 19.93
CA ASN A 75 25.25 0.91 20.48
C ASN A 75 26.06 0.11 21.50
N LYS A 76 25.40 -0.65 22.39
CA LYS A 76 26.08 -1.53 23.34
C LYS A 76 26.89 -2.60 22.61
N ARG A 77 26.35 -3.21 21.55
CA ARG A 77 27.06 -4.18 20.72
C ARG A 77 28.36 -3.61 20.15
N LEU A 78 28.31 -2.41 19.57
CA LEU A 78 29.49 -1.72 19.03
C LEU A 78 30.57 -1.47 20.09
N GLN A 79 30.18 -1.15 21.33
CA GLN A 79 31.15 -0.99 22.42
C GLN A 79 31.80 -2.32 22.81
N ILE A 80 31.04 -3.42 22.84
CA ILE A 80 31.57 -4.77 23.11
C ILE A 80 32.51 -5.20 22.00
N GLU A 81 32.13 -5.02 20.73
CA GLU A 81 32.98 -5.33 19.56
C GLU A 81 34.32 -4.60 19.64
N LYS A 82 34.30 -3.30 19.97
CA LYS A 82 35.52 -2.52 20.19
C LYS A 82 36.36 -3.07 21.34
N THR A 83 35.72 -3.48 22.43
CA THR A 83 36.41 -4.05 23.60
C THR A 83 37.07 -5.39 23.27
N ILE A 84 36.39 -6.25 22.51
CA ILE A 84 36.95 -7.50 21.98
C ILE A 84 38.16 -7.20 21.10
N SER A 85 38.07 -6.22 20.18
CA SER A 85 39.17 -5.84 19.31
C SER A 85 40.41 -5.38 20.09
N ILE A 86 40.23 -4.57 21.14
CA ILE A 86 41.32 -4.15 22.03
C ILE A 86 41.91 -5.35 22.79
N ALA A 87 41.07 -6.25 23.32
CA ALA A 87 41.52 -7.44 24.03
C ALA A 87 42.34 -8.37 23.12
N GLN A 88 41.90 -8.52 21.86
CA GLN A 88 42.62 -9.29 20.83
C GLN A 88 43.98 -8.68 20.51
N GLN A 89 44.04 -7.35 20.31
CA GLN A 89 45.28 -6.64 20.05
C GLN A 89 46.27 -6.77 21.22
N ASN A 90 45.79 -6.62 22.46
CA ASN A 90 46.63 -6.77 23.65
C ASN A 90 47.17 -8.19 23.78
N ARG A 91 46.32 -9.20 23.56
CA ARG A 91 46.75 -10.60 23.58
C ARG A 91 47.80 -10.89 22.51
N GLU A 92 47.60 -10.40 21.29
CA GLU A 92 48.55 -10.61 20.20
C GLU A 92 49.89 -9.93 20.48
N SER A 93 49.86 -8.69 20.98
CA SER A 93 51.08 -7.98 21.40
C SER A 93 51.84 -8.70 22.52
N GLU A 94 51.14 -9.27 23.50
CA GLU A 94 51.77 -10.07 24.57
C GLU A 94 52.35 -11.40 24.04
N LYS A 95 51.67 -12.05 23.09
CA LYS A 95 52.21 -13.24 22.41
C LYS A 95 53.48 -12.93 21.63
N GLU A 96 53.48 -11.85 20.85
CA GLU A 96 54.67 -11.39 20.11
C GLU A 96 55.82 -11.03 21.04
N SER A 97 55.53 -10.30 22.13
CA SER A 97 56.52 -9.97 23.17
C SER A 97 57.12 -11.22 23.81
N PHE A 98 56.28 -12.21 24.13
CA PHE A 98 56.72 -13.49 24.69
C PHE A 98 57.58 -14.29 23.71
N ASP A 99 57.19 -14.38 22.43
CA ASP A 99 57.97 -15.05 21.38
C ASP A 99 59.32 -14.37 21.14
N ASN A 100 59.36 -13.03 21.11
CA ASN A 100 60.60 -12.27 20.99
C ASN A 100 61.53 -12.51 22.18
N TRP A 101 61.00 -12.55 23.40
CA TRP A 101 61.75 -12.88 24.61
C TRP A 101 62.28 -14.33 24.58
N LEU A 102 61.50 -15.30 24.08
CA LEU A 102 61.97 -16.67 23.91
C LEU A 102 63.12 -16.78 22.90
N LYS A 103 63.09 -15.99 21.81
CA LYS A 103 64.17 -15.96 20.80
C LYS A 103 65.48 -15.41 21.35
N THR A 104 65.43 -14.38 22.21
CA THR A 104 66.64 -13.83 22.86
C THR A 104 67.20 -14.77 23.94
N ARG A 105 66.38 -15.70 24.46
CA ARG A 105 66.70 -16.61 25.56
C ARG A 105 67.49 -17.88 25.17
N LYS A 106 67.67 -18.22 23.89
CA LYS A 106 68.24 -19.51 23.41
C LYS A 106 69.64 -19.94 23.96
N ILE A 107 70.26 -19.18 24.88
CA ILE A 107 71.65 -19.35 25.33
C ILE A 107 71.79 -19.77 26.82
N VAL A 108 70.77 -19.70 27.70
CA VAL A 108 70.99 -19.95 29.17
C VAL A 108 69.89 -20.80 29.85
N GLY A 109 70.28 -21.96 30.40
CA GLY A 109 69.38 -22.95 31.04
C GLY A 109 69.44 -22.99 32.57
N SER A 110 68.88 -21.98 33.25
CA SER A 110 68.72 -21.94 34.72
C SER A 110 67.25 -22.22 35.14
N PRO A 111 66.99 -22.92 36.27
CA PRO A 111 65.63 -23.22 36.77
C PRO A 111 64.75 -22.01 37.11
N GLU A 112 65.34 -20.87 37.49
CA GLU A 112 64.59 -19.61 37.72
C GLU A 112 63.86 -19.14 36.45
N ASN A 113 64.37 -19.52 35.28
CA ASN A 113 63.83 -19.12 33.99
C ASN A 113 62.52 -19.87 33.64
N ASP A 114 62.19 -20.98 34.32
CA ASP A 114 60.95 -21.74 34.08
C ASP A 114 59.75 -21.11 34.80
N ILE A 115 59.99 -20.38 35.89
CA ILE A 115 58.96 -19.61 36.59
C ILE A 115 58.48 -18.44 35.73
N GLU A 116 59.41 -17.70 35.09
CA GLU A 116 59.07 -16.56 34.22
C GLU A 116 58.28 -16.99 32.97
N VAL A 117 58.57 -18.17 32.40
CA VAL A 117 57.79 -18.76 31.30
C VAL A 117 56.35 -18.99 31.72
N LEU A 118 56.14 -19.59 32.89
CA LEU A 118 54.81 -19.89 33.42
C LEU A 118 54.04 -18.60 33.73
N GLU A 119 54.69 -17.56 34.24
CA GLU A 119 54.06 -16.27 34.50
C GLU A 119 53.61 -15.56 33.21
N ARG A 120 54.45 -15.55 32.18
CA ARG A 120 54.11 -14.96 30.87
C ARG A 120 53.02 -15.75 30.15
N ALA A 121 53.06 -17.08 30.23
CA ALA A 121 52.00 -17.94 29.70
C ALA A 121 50.67 -17.67 30.42
N ARG A 122 50.67 -17.59 31.76
CA ARG A 122 49.48 -17.24 32.56
C ARG A 122 48.89 -15.90 32.14
N LYS A 123 49.72 -14.88 31.89
CA LYS A 123 49.25 -13.56 31.42
C LYS A 123 48.51 -13.65 30.08
N ILE A 124 48.98 -14.47 29.15
CA ILE A 124 48.31 -14.69 27.85
C ILE A 124 46.98 -15.43 28.05
N ASP A 125 46.95 -16.43 28.93
CA ASP A 125 45.73 -17.18 29.27
C ASP A 125 44.69 -16.29 29.95
N ASP A 126 45.10 -15.38 30.84
CA ASP A 126 44.22 -14.39 31.47
C ASP A 126 43.59 -13.47 30.41
N LEU A 127 44.36 -13.02 29.43
CA LEU A 127 43.85 -12.22 28.31
C LEU A 127 42.90 -13.00 27.40
N LEU A 128 43.16 -14.28 27.17
CA LEU A 128 42.26 -15.18 26.43
C LEU A 128 40.93 -15.36 27.16
N ASN A 129 40.96 -15.56 28.48
CA ASN A 129 39.75 -15.67 29.30
C ASN A 129 38.90 -14.39 29.24
N ILE A 130 39.55 -13.21 29.30
CA ILE A 130 38.87 -11.92 29.15
C ILE A 130 38.20 -11.82 27.77
N GLU A 131 38.89 -12.15 26.68
CA GLU A 131 38.29 -12.15 25.34
C GLU A 131 37.06 -13.06 25.27
N GLN A 132 37.17 -14.30 25.77
CA GLN A 132 36.06 -15.26 25.75
C GLN A 132 34.84 -14.77 26.56
N GLN A 133 35.07 -14.05 27.67
CA GLN A 133 33.98 -13.44 28.43
C GLN A 133 33.26 -12.36 27.61
N TRP A 134 34.00 -11.48 26.93
CA TRP A 134 33.41 -10.47 26.06
C TRP A 134 32.70 -11.07 24.84
N GLN A 135 33.23 -12.14 24.25
CA GLN A 135 32.55 -12.88 23.17
C GLN A 135 31.22 -13.48 23.63
N LYS A 136 31.15 -14.00 24.86
CA LYS A 136 29.87 -14.47 25.44
C LYS A 136 28.89 -13.32 25.65
N GLU A 137 29.37 -12.15 26.10
CA GLU A 137 28.51 -10.97 26.23
C GLU A 137 28.00 -10.47 24.87
N LEU A 138 28.85 -10.52 23.83
CA LEU A 138 28.46 -10.19 22.46
C LEU A 138 27.31 -11.07 21.99
N ALA A 139 27.45 -12.40 22.14
CA ALA A 139 26.40 -13.34 21.76
C ALA A 139 25.07 -13.07 22.49
N ALA A 140 25.10 -12.78 23.79
CA ALA A 140 23.91 -12.44 24.56
C ALA A 140 23.22 -11.14 24.09
N ILE A 141 24.01 -10.16 23.64
CA ILE A 141 23.49 -8.92 23.06
C ILE A 141 22.91 -9.15 21.67
N ASP A 142 23.53 -9.98 20.84
CA ASP A 142 22.99 -10.34 19.54
C ASP A 142 21.65 -11.07 19.65
N ASP A 143 21.51 -12.00 20.60
CA ASP A 143 20.24 -12.66 20.90
C ASP A 143 19.17 -11.64 21.33
N SER A 144 19.55 -10.66 22.17
CA SER A 144 18.67 -9.59 22.60
C SER A 144 18.21 -8.71 21.43
N ILE A 145 19.11 -8.41 20.49
CA ILE A 145 18.81 -7.67 19.25
C ILE A 145 17.85 -8.47 18.37
N ALA A 146 18.06 -9.77 18.21
CA ALA A 146 17.20 -10.64 17.40
C ALA A 146 15.77 -10.69 17.96
N ILE A 147 15.62 -10.87 19.28
CA ILE A 147 14.30 -10.83 19.96
C ILE A 147 13.63 -9.46 19.76
N GLN A 148 14.40 -8.39 19.88
CA GLN A 148 13.90 -7.03 19.72
C GLN A 148 13.41 -6.76 18.29
N ASN A 149 14.16 -7.20 17.28
CA ASN A 149 13.76 -7.12 15.87
C ASN A 149 12.47 -7.91 15.61
N ASN A 150 12.36 -9.14 16.12
CA ASN A 150 11.13 -9.93 16.00
C ASN A 150 9.93 -9.22 16.62
N THR A 151 10.10 -8.57 17.78
CA THR A 151 9.04 -7.79 18.44
C THR A 151 8.56 -6.62 17.57
N ILE A 152 9.50 -5.93 16.90
CA ILE A 152 9.19 -4.86 15.95
C ILE A 152 8.43 -5.41 14.73
N THR A 153 8.89 -6.52 14.15
CA THR A 153 8.23 -7.18 13.01
C THR A 153 6.80 -7.58 13.34
N VAL A 154 6.56 -8.20 14.50
CA VAL A 154 5.20 -8.55 14.98
C VAL A 154 4.33 -7.30 15.14
N SER A 155 4.91 -6.16 15.53
CA SER A 155 4.16 -4.91 15.65
C SER A 155 3.74 -4.35 14.29
N TYR A 156 4.60 -4.44 13.27
CA TYR A 156 4.22 -4.09 11.89
C TYR A 156 3.14 -5.01 11.33
N GLN A 157 3.22 -6.32 11.61
CA GLN A 157 2.17 -7.27 11.22
C GLN A 157 0.79 -6.91 11.81
N LYS A 158 0.75 -6.36 13.03
CA LYS A 158 -0.50 -5.86 13.63
C LYS A 158 -1.06 -4.65 12.88
N ILE A 159 -0.20 -3.74 12.42
CA ILE A 159 -0.64 -2.60 11.59
C ILE A 159 -1.23 -3.11 10.27
N ASP A 160 -0.56 -4.05 9.62
CA ASP A 160 -1.03 -4.61 8.35
C ASP A 160 -2.34 -5.39 8.52
N ALA A 161 -2.53 -6.08 9.64
CA ALA A 161 -3.78 -6.74 9.98
C ALA A 161 -4.94 -5.75 10.20
N GLU A 162 -4.71 -4.65 10.92
CA GLU A 162 -5.73 -3.60 11.11
C GLU A 162 -6.07 -2.89 9.79
N ARG A 163 -5.07 -2.65 8.93
CA ARG A 163 -5.30 -2.11 7.57
C ARG A 163 -6.11 -3.06 6.71
N SER A 164 -5.77 -4.35 6.71
CA SER A 164 -6.52 -5.37 5.95
C SER A 164 -7.97 -5.43 6.39
N LYS A 165 -8.23 -5.36 7.70
CA LYS A 165 -9.59 -5.29 8.24
C LYS A 165 -10.33 -4.01 7.82
N THR A 166 -9.62 -2.88 7.82
CA THR A 166 -10.16 -1.59 7.35
C THR A 166 -10.54 -1.67 5.87
N ASP A 167 -9.67 -2.25 5.04
CA ASP A 167 -9.90 -2.47 3.62
C ASP A 167 -11.13 -3.36 3.40
N GLU A 168 -11.26 -4.47 4.11
CA GLU A 168 -12.43 -5.36 4.03
C GLU A 168 -13.74 -4.63 4.35
N LEU A 169 -13.75 -3.81 5.41
CA LEU A 169 -14.91 -3.00 5.79
C LEU A 169 -15.23 -1.95 4.73
N TYR A 170 -14.21 -1.26 4.22
CA TYR A 170 -14.33 -0.26 3.17
C TYR A 170 -14.89 -0.88 1.88
N TYR A 171 -14.32 -1.98 1.38
CA TYR A 171 -14.79 -2.64 0.17
C TYR A 171 -16.22 -3.17 0.32
N SER A 172 -16.57 -3.69 1.50
CA SER A 172 -17.94 -4.11 1.82
C SER A 172 -18.92 -2.93 1.80
N ALA A 173 -18.52 -1.79 2.37
CA ALA A 173 -19.31 -0.56 2.36
C ALA A 173 -19.44 0.03 0.94
N MET A 174 -18.34 0.06 0.18
CA MET A 174 -18.31 0.54 -1.20
C MET A 174 -19.21 -0.30 -2.10
N LYS A 175 -19.14 -1.63 -2.00
CA LYS A 175 -20.04 -2.52 -2.76
C LYS A 175 -21.52 -2.26 -2.47
N LYS A 176 -21.86 -2.01 -1.19
CA LYS A 176 -23.24 -1.65 -0.80
C LYS A 176 -23.65 -0.28 -1.33
N TYR A 177 -22.72 0.68 -1.34
CA TYR A 177 -22.91 2.00 -1.92
C TYR A 177 -23.16 1.89 -3.44
N ASP A 178 -22.29 1.21 -4.19
CA ASP A 178 -22.41 1.01 -5.64
C ASP A 178 -23.71 0.32 -6.02
N THR A 179 -24.07 -0.75 -5.30
CA THR A 179 -25.33 -1.46 -5.51
C THR A 179 -26.54 -0.53 -5.30
N SER A 180 -26.47 0.32 -4.28
CA SER A 180 -27.54 1.27 -4.00
C SER A 180 -27.68 2.36 -5.06
N VAL A 181 -26.55 2.92 -5.50
CA VAL A 181 -26.51 3.95 -6.56
C VAL A 181 -27.01 3.35 -7.86
N PHE A 182 -26.61 2.12 -8.18
CA PHE A 182 -27.11 1.37 -9.32
C PHE A 182 -28.64 1.23 -9.30
N PHE A 183 -29.23 0.84 -8.17
CA PHE A 183 -30.69 0.75 -8.04
C PHE A 183 -31.38 2.11 -8.19
N LEU A 184 -30.77 3.18 -7.64
CA LEU A 184 -31.31 4.53 -7.76
C LEU A 184 -31.31 5.02 -9.20
N ARG A 185 -30.21 4.81 -9.93
CA ARG A 185 -30.10 5.10 -11.36
C ARG A 185 -31.05 4.24 -12.19
N LEU A 186 -31.18 2.95 -11.88
CA LEU A 186 -32.13 2.05 -12.55
C LEU A 186 -33.57 2.54 -12.41
N LEU A 187 -33.98 2.95 -11.20
CA LEU A 187 -35.32 3.46 -10.95
C LEU A 187 -35.59 4.74 -11.76
N PHE A 188 -34.58 5.58 -11.96
CA PHE A 188 -34.69 6.81 -12.74
C PHE A 188 -34.68 6.57 -14.26
N VAL A 189 -33.82 5.69 -14.77
CA VAL A 189 -33.64 5.46 -16.21
C VAL A 189 -34.69 4.50 -16.78
N SER A 190 -35.21 3.57 -16.00
CA SER A 190 -36.25 2.62 -16.42
C SER A 190 -37.51 3.29 -17.01
N PRO A 191 -38.13 4.32 -16.39
CA PRO A 191 -39.28 5.01 -17.00
C PRO A 191 -38.93 5.73 -18.30
N ILE A 192 -37.71 6.26 -18.44
CA ILE A 192 -37.23 6.91 -19.67
C ILE A 192 -37.13 5.88 -20.80
N LEU A 193 -36.60 4.69 -20.52
CA LEU A 193 -36.53 3.58 -21.47
C LEU A 193 -37.92 3.12 -21.90
N PHE A 194 -38.84 2.95 -20.95
CA PHE A 194 -40.22 2.55 -21.24
C PHE A 194 -40.90 3.53 -22.20
N LEU A 195 -40.77 4.84 -21.94
CA LEU A 195 -41.28 5.89 -22.82
C LEU A 195 -40.63 5.83 -24.21
N GLY A 196 -39.33 5.57 -24.28
CA GLY A 196 -38.60 5.45 -25.55
C GLY A 196 -39.09 4.31 -26.41
N ILE A 197 -39.26 3.11 -25.81
CA ILE A 197 -39.85 1.95 -26.49
C ILE A 197 -41.28 2.26 -26.95
N TRP A 198 -42.08 2.88 -26.09
CA TRP A 198 -43.45 3.25 -26.42
C TRP A 198 -43.52 4.23 -27.61
N PHE A 199 -42.67 5.25 -27.62
CA PHE A 199 -42.55 6.19 -28.74
C PHE A 199 -42.10 5.50 -30.03
N ALA A 200 -41.13 4.58 -29.94
CA ALA A 200 -40.64 3.81 -31.08
C ALA A 200 -41.73 2.92 -31.70
N VAL A 201 -42.65 2.36 -30.90
CA VAL A 201 -43.72 1.49 -31.40
C VAL A 201 -44.89 2.31 -31.94
N LYS A 202 -45.40 3.28 -31.16
CA LYS A 202 -46.69 3.95 -31.41
C LYS A 202 -46.60 5.15 -32.36
N PHE A 203 -45.48 5.88 -32.39
CA PHE A 203 -45.38 7.18 -33.10
C PHE A 203 -44.65 7.13 -34.45
N ARG A 204 -44.51 5.95 -35.07
CA ARG A 204 -43.77 5.76 -36.34
C ARG A 204 -44.34 6.48 -37.56
N LYS A 205 -45.63 6.80 -37.57
CA LYS A 205 -46.32 7.46 -38.71
C LYS A 205 -46.68 8.93 -38.44
N ASN A 206 -46.21 9.50 -37.33
CA ASN A 206 -46.57 10.87 -36.94
C ASN A 206 -45.64 11.91 -37.61
N LYS A 207 -46.14 13.14 -37.82
CA LYS A 207 -45.39 14.26 -38.44
C LYS A 207 -44.08 14.56 -37.71
N TYR A 208 -44.03 14.32 -36.40
CA TYR A 208 -42.87 14.54 -35.53
C TYR A 208 -42.02 13.28 -35.27
N TRP A 209 -42.17 12.25 -36.10
CA TRP A 209 -41.44 10.98 -35.97
C TRP A 209 -39.90 11.12 -35.75
N PRO A 210 -39.18 12.08 -36.38
CA PRO A 210 -37.74 12.25 -36.14
C PRO A 210 -37.36 12.56 -34.68
N LEU A 211 -38.19 13.32 -33.96
CA LEU A 211 -37.96 13.66 -32.55
C LEU A 211 -38.13 12.42 -31.66
N PHE A 212 -39.23 11.67 -31.86
CA PHE A 212 -39.48 10.41 -31.15
C PHE A 212 -38.39 9.38 -31.40
N ARG A 213 -37.87 9.32 -32.64
CA ARG A 213 -36.74 8.48 -33.00
C ARG A 213 -35.46 8.89 -32.26
N GLY A 214 -35.18 10.20 -32.17
CA GLY A 214 -34.04 10.72 -31.40
C GLY A 214 -34.13 10.39 -29.91
N PHE A 215 -35.31 10.59 -29.31
CA PHE A 215 -35.57 10.20 -27.92
C PHE A 215 -35.45 8.68 -27.70
N SER A 216 -35.91 7.86 -28.66
CA SER A 216 -35.79 6.40 -28.55
C SER A 216 -34.32 5.95 -28.53
N PHE A 217 -33.49 6.50 -29.42
CA PHE A 217 -32.04 6.23 -29.40
C PHE A 217 -31.38 6.71 -28.10
N TYR A 218 -31.73 7.91 -27.65
CA TYR A 218 -31.28 8.44 -26.36
C TYR A 218 -31.67 7.52 -25.21
N SER A 219 -32.91 7.05 -25.14
CA SER A 219 -33.40 6.21 -24.04
C SER A 219 -32.64 4.88 -23.95
N LEU A 220 -32.29 4.31 -25.11
CA LEU A 220 -31.49 3.10 -25.20
C LEU A 220 -30.05 3.38 -24.76
N TYR A 221 -29.47 4.50 -25.21
CA TYR A 221 -28.15 4.94 -24.74
C TYR A 221 -28.13 5.16 -23.23
N ALA A 222 -29.09 5.90 -22.66
CA ALA A 222 -29.17 6.20 -21.24
C ALA A 222 -29.27 4.92 -20.39
N PHE A 223 -29.99 3.91 -20.88
CA PHE A 223 -30.10 2.61 -20.22
C PHE A 223 -28.78 1.82 -20.23
N PHE A 224 -28.05 1.80 -21.34
CA PHE A 224 -26.81 1.03 -21.41
C PHE A 224 -25.61 1.75 -20.81
N PHE A 225 -25.51 3.07 -20.97
CA PHE A 225 -24.33 3.86 -20.58
C PHE A 225 -24.54 4.69 -19.32
N GLY A 226 -25.76 5.18 -19.05
CA GLY A 226 -26.05 5.93 -17.82
C GLY A 226 -26.18 5.04 -16.57
N LEU A 227 -26.33 3.74 -16.76
CA LEU A 227 -26.56 2.75 -15.70
C LEU A 227 -25.27 2.07 -15.24
N VAL A 228 -24.24 2.06 -16.10
CA VAL A 228 -22.92 1.53 -15.76
C VAL A 228 -22.23 2.55 -14.84
N PRO A 229 -21.74 2.12 -13.65
CA PRO A 229 -20.93 3.00 -12.83
C PRO A 229 -19.70 3.40 -13.63
N TYR A 230 -19.40 4.71 -13.66
CA TYR A 230 -18.12 5.14 -14.19
C TYR A 230 -17.04 4.45 -13.38
N PRO A 231 -16.04 3.82 -14.01
CA PRO A 231 -14.88 3.36 -13.26
C PRO A 231 -14.25 4.60 -12.63
N SER A 232 -14.40 4.72 -11.31
CA SER A 232 -13.71 5.69 -10.47
C SER A 232 -12.22 5.40 -10.46
#